data_AF-A0AAV6YWS0-F1
#
_entry.id   AF-A0AAV6YWS0-F1
#
_cell.length_a   1.000
_cell.length_b   1.000
_cell.length_c   1.000
_cell.angle_alpha   90.00
_cell.angle_beta   90.00
_cell.angle_gamma   90.00
#
_symmetry.space_group_name_H-M   'P 1'
#
loop_
_entity.id
_entity.type
_entity.pdbx_description
1 polymer ?
#
loop_
_entity_poly.entity_id
_entity_poly.type
_entity_poly.pdbx_seq_one_letter_code
_entity_poly.pdbx_strand_id
1 'polypeptide(L)'
;VPGQVSSISLNNNKSVNSLGISWIKPSGNVSNYTVSLTGAVTNTTQTTATQVTITGLLPGREYTVTVQTNSGTCSQISTPVTQATYPTPPRSLSLNPTRTNSLTLYWTEPVDMTGVDKSYNIRYGNSSGTWTVTSTTTSVTLQDLTSGTYYTITVVTVGVRGYQSTPVTTSAYTKPIPVKNLRSSSVASYSVSLTWGKPDEYKTSYSYRVQTNVSSSATMLYNTTVTSESATIMDLTPGETYTFLVYTRAADTITESDPVSYTTCTVPGQVSSISLNNYKSVDSLGINWTKPEGKVDNYTVSLTGAVTNTTQTTATQVTIPGLLPGREYTVTVQTNSGTCSQISAPVTEAT
;
A
#
# COMPACT_ATOMS: atom_id res chain seq x y z
N VAL A 1 47.27 17.81 -53.91
CA VAL A 1 46.86 17.26 -52.59
C VAL A 1 45.51 17.86 -52.24
N PRO A 2 44.48 17.07 -51.91
CA PRO A 2 43.20 17.60 -51.50
C PRO A 2 43.35 18.40 -50.20
N GLY A 3 42.54 19.45 -50.01
CA GLY A 3 42.55 20.23 -48.77
C GLY A 3 42.07 19.42 -47.56
N GLN A 4 42.50 19.82 -46.37
CA GLN A 4 42.02 19.28 -45.10
C GLN A 4 40.65 19.85 -44.75
N VAL A 5 39.76 19.02 -44.18
CA VAL A 5 38.49 19.50 -43.62
C VAL A 5 38.76 20.18 -42.27
N SER A 6 38.30 21.44 -42.11
CA SER A 6 38.50 22.23 -40.89
C SER A 6 37.21 22.63 -40.16
N SER A 7 36.03 22.43 -40.76
CA SER A 7 34.73 22.86 -40.19
C SER A 7 33.74 21.70 -40.08
N ILE A 8 34.08 20.70 -39.26
CA ILE A 8 33.17 19.58 -38.97
C ILE A 8 32.13 20.04 -37.94
N SER A 9 30.86 19.84 -38.27
CA SER A 9 29.72 20.04 -37.36
C SER A 9 29.08 18.70 -37.02
N LEU A 10 28.95 18.44 -35.73
CA LEU A 10 28.33 17.22 -35.18
C LEU A 10 26.98 17.55 -34.56
N ASN A 11 25.91 17.01 -35.14
CA ASN A 11 24.56 17.14 -34.64
C ASN A 11 24.03 15.78 -34.17
N ASN A 12 23.65 15.68 -32.90
CA ASN A 12 23.03 14.47 -32.36
C ASN A 12 21.50 14.52 -32.33
N ASN A 13 20.84 15.67 -32.54
CA ASN A 13 19.37 15.82 -32.52
C ASN A 13 18.66 15.08 -31.37
N LYS A 14 19.26 15.02 -30.17
CA LYS A 14 18.77 14.23 -29.03
C LYS A 14 18.63 12.72 -29.28
N SER A 15 19.32 12.20 -30.29
CA SER A 15 19.33 10.79 -30.65
C SER A 15 20.12 9.96 -29.64
N VAL A 16 19.60 8.77 -29.36
CA VAL A 16 20.24 7.77 -28.51
C VAL A 16 21.21 6.87 -29.28
N ASN A 17 21.15 6.83 -30.61
CA ASN A 17 21.89 5.85 -31.41
C ASN A 17 22.42 6.38 -32.75
N SER A 18 22.40 7.69 -32.98
CA SER A 18 22.88 8.28 -34.22
C SER A 18 23.55 9.63 -34.05
N LEU A 19 24.47 9.94 -34.97
CA LEU A 19 25.15 11.21 -35.09
C LEU A 19 25.13 11.67 -36.55
N GLY A 20 24.59 12.87 -36.78
CA GLY A 20 24.72 13.60 -38.03
C GLY A 20 26.03 14.35 -38.08
N ILE A 21 26.80 14.13 -39.14
CA ILE A 21 28.13 14.69 -39.35
C ILE A 21 28.06 15.49 -40.65
N SER A 22 28.48 16.74 -40.62
CA SER A 22 28.52 17.61 -41.80
C SER A 22 29.79 18.44 -41.82
N TRP A 23 30.25 18.81 -43.01
CA TRP A 23 31.43 19.65 -43.16
C TRP A 23 31.36 20.52 -44.40
N ILE A 24 32.19 21.55 -44.45
CA ILE A 24 32.36 22.38 -45.63
C ILE A 24 33.37 21.69 -46.55
N LYS A 25 33.06 21.64 -47.86
CA LYS A 25 33.98 21.10 -48.87
C LYS A 25 35.30 21.89 -48.85
N PRO A 26 36.45 21.23 -48.63
CA PRO A 26 37.74 21.91 -48.61
C PRO A 26 38.24 22.21 -50.03
N SER A 27 39.24 23.09 -50.14
CA SER A 27 39.85 23.46 -51.41
C SER A 27 40.52 22.27 -52.12
N GLY A 28 40.59 22.32 -53.46
CA GLY A 28 41.21 21.29 -54.27
C GLY A 28 40.20 20.26 -54.81
N ASN A 29 40.69 19.36 -55.67
CA ASN A 29 39.87 18.30 -56.24
C ASN A 29 39.76 17.15 -55.23
N VAL A 30 38.54 16.84 -54.79
CA VAL A 30 38.26 15.76 -53.82
C VAL A 30 37.37 14.74 -54.49
N SER A 31 37.80 13.48 -54.53
CA SER A 31 37.06 12.38 -55.16
C SER A 31 35.99 11.82 -54.23
N ASN A 32 36.35 11.59 -52.96
CA ASN A 32 35.41 11.18 -51.91
C ASN A 32 35.96 11.52 -50.52
N TYR A 33 35.14 11.29 -49.51
CA TYR A 33 35.47 11.43 -48.10
C TYR A 33 35.38 10.07 -47.41
N THR A 34 36.32 9.78 -46.52
CA THR A 34 36.22 8.67 -45.56
C THR A 34 35.94 9.28 -44.19
N VAL A 35 34.77 8.98 -43.62
CA VAL A 35 34.40 9.41 -42.27
C VAL A 35 34.67 8.26 -41.32
N SER A 36 35.51 8.50 -40.32
CA SER A 36 35.87 7.53 -39.29
C SER A 36 35.33 7.99 -37.95
N LEU A 37 34.53 7.13 -37.31
CA LEU A 37 33.98 7.34 -35.98
C LEU A 37 34.56 6.28 -35.04
N THR A 38 35.11 6.72 -33.92
CA THR A 38 35.73 5.86 -32.89
C THR A 38 35.13 6.15 -31.52
N GLY A 39 35.07 5.12 -30.67
CA GLY A 39 34.43 5.15 -29.35
C GLY A 39 34.10 3.73 -28.92
N ALA A 40 32.92 3.53 -28.31
CA ALA A 40 32.46 2.19 -27.94
C ALA A 40 32.09 1.30 -29.14
N VAL A 41 31.79 1.91 -30.28
CA VAL A 41 31.62 1.25 -31.58
C VAL A 41 32.46 2.04 -32.57
N THR A 42 33.09 1.34 -33.51
CA THR A 42 33.81 1.97 -34.61
C THR A 42 32.99 1.87 -35.89
N ASN A 43 32.99 2.93 -36.69
CA ASN A 43 32.33 2.95 -38.00
C ASN A 43 33.18 3.72 -39.00
N THR A 44 33.30 3.18 -40.21
CA THR A 44 33.97 3.85 -41.32
C THR A 44 33.05 3.86 -42.52
N THR A 45 32.70 5.05 -43.00
CA THR A 45 31.79 5.22 -44.14
C THR A 45 32.44 6.10 -45.20
N GLN A 46 32.35 5.68 -46.46
CA GLN A 46 32.76 6.50 -47.60
C GLN A 46 31.57 7.20 -48.23
N THR A 47 31.74 8.46 -48.61
CA THR A 47 30.69 9.26 -49.25
C THR A 47 31.28 10.30 -50.19
N THR A 48 30.51 10.70 -51.21
CA THR A 48 30.82 11.85 -52.06
C THR A 48 30.10 13.12 -51.59
N ALA A 49 29.09 12.98 -50.72
CA ALA A 49 28.39 14.10 -50.10
C ALA A 49 29.23 14.73 -48.97
N THR A 50 28.89 15.95 -48.59
CA THR A 50 29.52 16.69 -47.48
C THR A 50 28.80 16.49 -46.14
N GLN A 51 27.98 15.44 -46.05
CA GLN A 51 27.27 15.04 -44.85
C GLN A 51 27.04 13.53 -44.82
N VAL A 52 26.96 12.97 -43.62
CA VAL A 52 26.61 11.57 -43.37
C VAL A 52 25.94 11.44 -42.00
N THR A 53 25.01 10.51 -41.87
CA THR A 53 24.46 10.13 -40.57
C THR A 53 24.94 8.72 -40.25
N ILE A 54 25.62 8.56 -39.13
CA ILE A 54 26.02 7.24 -38.62
C ILE A 54 24.95 6.79 -37.62
N THR A 55 24.41 5.60 -37.83
CA THR A 55 23.40 4.96 -36.96
C THR A 55 23.97 3.71 -36.29
N GLY A 56 23.26 3.16 -35.30
CA GLY A 56 23.71 1.96 -34.59
C GLY A 56 24.77 2.25 -33.52
N LEU A 57 24.83 3.50 -33.06
CA LEU A 57 25.66 3.89 -31.92
C LEU A 57 24.98 3.47 -30.60
N LEU A 58 25.77 3.32 -29.55
CA LEU A 58 25.29 3.02 -28.21
C LEU A 58 24.90 4.33 -27.49
N PRO A 59 23.86 4.32 -26.64
CA PRO A 59 23.39 5.49 -25.92
C PRO A 59 24.34 5.98 -24.84
N GLY A 60 24.28 7.27 -24.55
CA GLY A 60 25.00 7.91 -23.45
C GLY A 60 26.53 7.86 -23.53
N ARG A 61 27.09 7.70 -24.74
CA ARG A 61 28.54 7.56 -24.94
C ARG A 61 29.09 8.64 -25.85
N GLU A 62 30.34 9.01 -25.58
CA GLU A 62 31.09 9.94 -26.42
C GLU A 62 31.80 9.23 -27.57
N TYR A 63 31.80 9.86 -28.73
CA TYR A 63 32.39 9.40 -29.97
C TYR A 63 33.29 10.48 -30.54
N THR A 64 34.43 10.06 -31.08
CA THR A 64 35.38 10.91 -31.80
C THR A 64 35.21 10.70 -33.30
N VAL A 65 35.12 11.78 -34.07
CA VAL A 65 34.94 11.74 -35.51
C VAL A 65 36.12 12.43 -36.20
N THR A 66 36.63 11.80 -37.26
CA THR A 66 37.57 12.39 -38.22
C THR A 66 37.05 12.22 -39.64
N VAL A 67 37.35 13.19 -40.50
CA VAL A 67 37.00 13.16 -41.93
C VAL A 67 38.29 13.23 -42.73
N GLN A 68 38.54 12.20 -43.53
CA GLN A 68 39.65 12.12 -44.46
C GLN A 68 39.20 12.47 -45.88
N THR A 69 39.86 13.43 -46.52
CA THR A 69 39.66 13.69 -47.96
C THR A 69 40.56 12.78 -48.79
N ASN A 70 40.04 12.24 -49.88
CA ASN A 70 40.80 11.40 -50.79
C ASN A 70 40.76 11.96 -52.22
N SER A 71 41.91 12.01 -52.88
CA SER A 71 42.05 12.35 -54.29
C SER A 71 43.22 11.57 -54.90
N GLY A 72 42.92 10.48 -55.61
CA GLY A 72 43.94 9.55 -56.07
C GLY A 72 44.68 8.92 -54.89
N THR A 73 46.03 9.01 -54.89
CA THR A 73 46.88 8.51 -53.81
C THR A 73 47.09 9.50 -52.67
N CYS A 74 46.65 10.75 -52.81
CA CYS A 74 46.80 11.78 -51.79
C CYS A 74 45.59 11.80 -50.85
N SER A 75 45.84 11.92 -49.54
CA SER A 75 44.80 12.11 -48.54
C SER A 75 45.22 13.09 -47.44
N GLN A 76 44.23 13.69 -46.76
CA GLN A 76 44.42 14.56 -45.60
C GLN A 76 43.32 14.27 -44.57
N ILE A 77 43.68 14.21 -43.28
CA ILE A 77 42.75 13.90 -42.17
C ILE A 77 42.46 15.18 -41.38
N SER A 78 41.20 15.41 -41.05
CA SER A 78 40.79 16.53 -40.19
C SER A 78 41.35 16.43 -38.76
N THR A 79 41.29 17.53 -38.01
CA THR A 79 41.37 17.43 -36.53
C THR A 79 40.18 16.62 -36.01
N PRO A 80 40.35 15.85 -34.92
CA PRO A 80 39.25 15.10 -34.31
C PRO A 80 38.27 16.04 -33.62
N VAL A 81 36.98 15.70 -33.68
CA VAL A 81 35.89 16.37 -32.95
C VAL A 81 35.06 15.34 -32.19
N THR A 82 34.61 15.70 -30.99
CA THR A 82 33.85 14.77 -30.12
C THR A 82 32.40 15.18 -29.95
N GLN A 83 31.52 14.17 -29.89
CA GLN A 83 30.10 14.33 -29.58
C GLN A 83 29.56 13.08 -28.89
N ALA A 84 28.54 13.25 -28.05
CA ALA A 84 27.89 12.15 -27.37
C ALA A 84 26.46 11.88 -27.87
N THR A 85 26.05 10.62 -27.79
CA THR A 85 24.64 10.21 -27.92
C THR A 85 23.89 10.49 -26.62
N TYR A 86 22.59 10.70 -26.71
CA TYR A 86 21.74 10.88 -25.52
C TYR A 86 21.54 9.54 -24.79
N PRO A 87 21.34 9.55 -23.46
CA PRO A 87 21.05 8.34 -22.72
C PRO A 87 19.61 7.86 -23.00
N THR A 88 19.39 6.56 -22.86
CA THR A 88 18.05 5.97 -22.87
C THR A 88 17.33 6.19 -21.53
N PRO A 89 15.99 6.24 -21.52
CA PRO A 89 15.22 6.40 -20.28
C PRO A 89 15.28 5.15 -19.38
N PRO A 90 15.07 5.31 -18.06
CA PRO A 90 14.89 4.17 -17.17
C PRO A 90 13.63 3.37 -17.56
N ARG A 91 13.57 2.10 -17.17
CA ARG A 91 12.46 1.21 -17.51
C ARG A 91 11.73 0.71 -16.27
N SER A 92 10.48 0.29 -16.44
CA SER A 92 9.69 -0.41 -15.42
C SER A 92 9.68 0.29 -14.05
N LEU A 93 9.24 1.56 -14.02
CA LEU A 93 9.10 2.30 -12.77
C LEU A 93 8.05 1.61 -11.90
N SER A 94 8.41 1.32 -10.66
CA SER A 94 7.53 0.72 -9.66
C SER A 94 7.59 1.53 -8.37
N LEU A 95 6.43 1.79 -7.79
CA LEU A 95 6.28 2.51 -6.53
C LEU A 95 5.74 1.58 -5.47
N ASN A 96 6.35 1.64 -4.28
CA ASN A 96 5.84 0.97 -3.09
C ASN A 96 5.61 1.99 -1.97
N PRO A 97 4.34 2.25 -1.58
CA PRO A 97 4.04 3.08 -0.42
C PRO A 97 4.37 2.32 0.87
N THR A 98 5.57 2.56 1.39
CA THR A 98 6.09 1.86 2.56
C THR A 98 5.57 2.45 3.88
N ARG A 99 5.34 3.77 3.95
CA ARG A 99 4.88 4.48 5.15
C ARG A 99 3.87 5.57 4.79
N THR A 100 3.37 6.26 5.82
CA THR A 100 2.45 7.40 5.66
C THR A 100 3.12 8.62 5.05
N ASN A 101 4.44 8.75 5.19
CA ASN A 101 5.20 9.92 4.75
C ASN A 101 6.33 9.62 3.75
N SER A 102 6.37 8.42 3.19
CA SER A 102 7.44 8.03 2.26
C SER A 102 6.96 7.12 1.14
N LEU A 103 7.58 7.29 -0.04
CA LEU A 103 7.42 6.42 -1.20
C LEU A 103 8.79 5.88 -1.61
N THR A 104 8.91 4.57 -1.79
CA THR A 104 10.12 3.98 -2.37
C THR A 104 9.90 3.70 -3.85
N LEU A 105 10.72 4.32 -4.69
CA LEU A 105 10.71 4.18 -6.14
C LEU A 105 11.82 3.24 -6.58
N TYR A 106 11.48 2.31 -7.46
CA TYR A 106 12.41 1.38 -8.11
C TYR A 106 12.27 1.50 -9.62
N TRP A 107 13.37 1.29 -10.32
CA TRP A 107 13.37 1.18 -11.77
C TRP A 107 14.43 0.17 -12.21
N THR A 108 14.38 -0.18 -13.49
CA THR A 108 15.39 -1.03 -14.13
C THR A 108 16.33 -0.18 -14.96
N GLU A 109 17.58 -0.64 -15.07
CA GLU A 109 18.62 0.06 -15.80
C GLU A 109 18.19 0.34 -17.26
N PRO A 110 18.49 1.55 -17.79
CA PRO A 110 18.25 1.88 -19.19
C PRO A 110 18.95 0.90 -20.14
N VAL A 111 18.33 0.66 -21.29
CA VAL A 111 18.84 -0.26 -22.32
C VAL A 111 20.16 0.25 -22.88
N ASP A 112 21.13 -0.66 -23.06
CA ASP A 112 22.46 -0.42 -23.64
C ASP A 112 23.33 0.62 -22.91
N MET A 113 23.02 0.90 -21.65
CA MET A 113 23.72 1.87 -20.79
C MET A 113 24.62 1.22 -19.71
N THR A 114 24.89 -0.08 -19.82
CA THR A 114 25.78 -0.80 -18.91
C THR A 114 27.22 -0.31 -19.05
N GLY A 115 27.89 -0.07 -17.91
CA GLY A 115 29.26 0.46 -17.89
C GLY A 115 29.39 1.92 -18.36
N VAL A 116 28.28 2.66 -18.41
CA VAL A 116 28.25 4.11 -18.63
C VAL A 116 28.09 4.83 -17.30
N ASP A 117 28.88 5.87 -17.07
CA ASP A 117 28.69 6.81 -15.96
C ASP A 117 27.35 7.52 -16.13
N LYS A 118 26.42 7.21 -15.22
CA LYS A 118 25.06 7.71 -15.26
C LYS A 118 24.53 8.00 -13.87
N SER A 119 23.63 8.96 -13.81
CA SER A 119 22.81 9.25 -12.64
C SER A 119 21.36 9.43 -13.07
N TYR A 120 20.47 9.59 -12.10
CA TYR A 120 19.06 9.77 -12.32
C TYR A 120 18.63 11.06 -11.63
N ASN A 121 17.92 11.93 -12.36
CA ASN A 121 17.21 13.05 -11.78
C ASN A 121 15.74 12.66 -11.60
N ILE A 122 15.28 12.67 -10.37
CA ILE A 122 13.92 12.36 -9.98
C ILE A 122 13.24 13.67 -9.59
N ARG A 123 12.15 14.00 -10.28
CA ARG A 123 11.28 15.13 -9.96
C ARG A 123 9.95 14.58 -9.45
N TYR A 124 9.52 14.98 -8.27
CA TYR A 124 8.27 14.52 -7.68
C TYR A 124 7.48 15.69 -7.12
N GLY A 125 6.16 15.63 -7.20
CA GLY A 125 5.32 16.73 -6.76
C GLY A 125 3.86 16.36 -6.63
N ASN A 126 3.13 17.25 -5.99
CA ASN A 126 1.68 17.22 -5.82
C ASN A 126 1.15 18.65 -6.10
N SER A 127 -0.08 18.96 -5.67
CA SER A 127 -0.64 20.31 -5.83
C SER A 127 0.04 21.39 -4.98
N SER A 128 0.78 21.04 -3.92
CA SER A 128 1.42 22.02 -3.03
C SER A 128 2.85 22.37 -3.45
N GLY A 129 3.52 21.54 -4.24
CA GLY A 129 4.89 21.82 -4.65
C GLY A 129 5.50 20.75 -5.54
N THR A 130 6.73 21.04 -5.98
CA THR A 130 7.56 20.11 -6.73
C THR A 130 8.98 20.12 -6.18
N TRP A 131 9.53 18.93 -5.99
CA TRP A 131 10.84 18.69 -5.42
C TRP A 131 11.68 17.84 -6.37
N THR A 132 12.99 17.84 -6.15
CA THR A 132 13.94 17.06 -6.95
C THR A 132 14.96 16.36 -6.07
N VAL A 133 15.31 15.13 -6.44
CA VAL A 133 16.39 14.36 -5.82
C VAL A 133 17.18 13.64 -6.90
N THR A 134 18.47 13.43 -6.67
CA THR A 134 19.35 12.69 -7.57
C THR A 134 19.70 11.34 -6.99
N SER A 135 19.82 10.31 -7.82
CA SER A 135 20.31 8.99 -7.41
C SER A 135 21.34 8.44 -8.40
N THR A 136 22.32 7.69 -7.91
CA THR A 136 23.27 6.93 -8.75
C THR A 136 22.91 5.45 -8.83
N THR A 137 21.93 5.01 -8.06
CA THR A 137 21.40 3.64 -8.07
C THR A 137 20.02 3.61 -8.72
N THR A 138 19.48 2.41 -8.93
CA THR A 138 18.15 2.21 -9.55
C THR A 138 16.99 2.23 -8.54
N SER A 139 17.19 2.89 -7.40
CA SER A 139 16.15 3.10 -6.40
C SER A 139 16.37 4.42 -5.64
N VAL A 140 15.28 4.96 -5.11
CA VAL A 140 15.32 6.09 -4.18
C VAL A 140 14.11 6.04 -3.24
N THR A 141 14.31 6.42 -1.97
CA THR A 141 13.19 6.66 -1.05
C THR A 141 12.95 8.15 -0.93
N LEU A 142 11.75 8.58 -1.30
CA LEU A 142 11.27 9.94 -1.14
C LEU A 142 10.68 10.07 0.26
N GLN A 143 11.18 11.01 1.06
CA GLN A 143 10.81 11.24 2.46
C GLN A 143 10.01 12.54 2.61
N ASP A 144 9.50 12.78 3.81
CA ASP A 144 8.81 14.01 4.22
C ASP A 144 7.59 14.35 3.33
N LEU A 145 6.90 13.31 2.86
CA LEU A 145 5.69 13.45 2.06
C LEU A 145 4.47 13.60 2.98
N THR A 146 3.50 14.42 2.57
CA THR A 146 2.17 14.49 3.20
C THR A 146 1.41 13.18 3.02
N SER A 147 0.76 12.69 4.08
CA SER A 147 0.04 11.42 4.10
C SER A 147 -1.22 11.42 3.24
N GLY A 148 -1.63 10.23 2.79
CA GLY A 148 -2.78 10.01 1.89
C GLY A 148 -2.85 10.95 0.69
N THR A 149 -1.70 11.41 0.18
CA THR A 149 -1.61 12.42 -0.87
C THR A 149 -1.06 11.80 -2.15
N TYR A 150 -1.63 12.22 -3.28
CA TYR A 150 -1.22 11.79 -4.61
C TYR A 150 0.06 12.51 -5.04
N TYR A 151 1.08 11.75 -5.45
CA TYR A 151 2.31 12.29 -6.01
C TYR A 151 2.53 11.80 -7.43
N THR A 152 2.91 12.71 -8.31
CA THR A 152 3.43 12.40 -9.65
C THR A 152 4.95 12.44 -9.59
N ILE A 153 5.61 11.39 -10.06
CA ILE A 153 7.06 11.23 -10.03
C ILE A 153 7.57 10.98 -11.46
N THR A 154 8.54 11.77 -11.87
CA THR A 154 9.20 11.71 -13.17
C THR A 154 10.68 11.45 -12.99
N VAL A 155 11.23 10.49 -13.74
CA VAL A 155 12.64 10.13 -13.73
C VAL A 155 13.24 10.33 -15.12
N VAL A 156 14.42 10.93 -15.17
CA VAL A 156 15.27 10.98 -16.36
C VAL A 156 16.64 10.37 -16.05
N THR A 157 17.23 9.67 -17.02
CA THR A 157 18.64 9.28 -16.96
C THR A 157 19.49 10.48 -17.38
N VAL A 158 20.51 10.78 -16.59
CA VAL A 158 21.53 11.78 -16.89
C VAL A 158 22.81 11.04 -17.26
N GLY A 159 23.26 11.22 -18.50
CA GLY A 159 24.48 10.63 -19.02
C GLY A 159 25.62 11.65 -19.14
N VAL A 160 26.62 11.31 -19.95
CA VAL A 160 27.75 12.20 -20.26
C VAL A 160 27.28 13.55 -20.81
N ARG A 161 28.10 14.59 -20.61
CA ARG A 161 27.80 15.98 -20.98
C ARG A 161 26.51 16.55 -20.35
N GLY A 162 25.94 15.88 -19.34
CA GLY A 162 24.69 16.28 -18.69
C GLY A 162 23.45 16.05 -19.55
N TYR A 163 23.56 15.26 -20.62
CA TYR A 163 22.42 14.93 -21.49
C TYR A 163 21.39 14.10 -20.73
N GLN A 164 20.12 14.43 -20.93
CA GLN A 164 19.00 13.80 -20.26
C GLN A 164 18.16 13.00 -21.25
N SER A 165 17.75 11.80 -20.84
CA SER A 165 16.82 11.00 -21.61
C SER A 165 15.46 11.69 -21.73
N THR A 166 14.57 11.10 -22.51
CA THR A 166 13.15 11.39 -22.35
C THR A 166 12.68 11.03 -20.93
N PRO A 167 11.70 11.76 -20.36
CA PRO A 167 11.19 11.47 -19.02
C PRO A 167 10.28 10.25 -19.00
N VAL A 168 10.31 9.50 -17.90
CA VAL A 168 9.33 8.45 -17.59
C VAL A 168 8.62 8.81 -16.30
N THR A 169 7.29 8.75 -16.31
CA THR A 169 6.45 9.22 -15.21
C THR A 169 5.62 8.07 -14.63
N THR A 170 5.43 8.10 -13.32
CA THR A 170 4.55 7.23 -12.55
C THR A 170 3.89 8.04 -11.44
N SER A 171 2.94 7.44 -10.73
CA SER A 171 2.24 8.11 -9.63
C SER A 171 1.69 7.12 -8.61
N ALA A 172 1.62 7.54 -7.36
CA ALA A 172 0.97 6.78 -6.29
C ALA A 172 0.47 7.71 -5.18
N TYR A 173 -0.44 7.19 -4.36
CA TYR A 173 -0.76 7.76 -3.06
C TYR A 173 0.23 7.27 -2.01
N THR A 174 0.67 8.15 -1.11
CA THR A 174 1.25 7.73 0.18
C THR A 174 0.16 7.07 1.04
N LYS A 175 0.53 6.19 1.97
CA LYS A 175 -0.46 5.63 2.91
C LYS A 175 -1.13 6.76 3.71
N PRO A 176 -2.46 6.72 3.92
CA PRO A 176 -3.11 7.61 4.88
C PRO A 176 -2.76 7.21 6.31
N ILE A 177 -2.92 8.14 7.25
CA ILE A 177 -2.74 7.86 8.68
C ILE A 177 -3.93 7.00 9.19
N PRO A 178 -3.70 6.01 10.06
CA PRO A 178 -4.77 5.23 10.67
C PRO A 178 -5.73 6.08 11.51
N VAL A 179 -6.97 5.60 11.66
CA VAL A 179 -7.98 6.24 12.52
C VAL A 179 -7.51 6.34 13.97
N LYS A 180 -8.10 7.24 14.76
CA LYS A 180 -7.78 7.41 16.18
C LYS A 180 -8.88 6.85 17.07
N ASN A 181 -8.56 6.52 18.32
CA ASN A 181 -9.55 6.25 19.37
C ASN A 181 -10.68 5.28 18.95
N LEU A 182 -10.33 4.21 18.23
CA LEU A 182 -11.29 3.19 17.83
C LEU A 182 -11.87 2.53 19.09
N ARG A 183 -13.20 2.55 19.21
CA ARG A 183 -13.94 1.96 20.33
C ARG A 183 -15.35 1.56 19.90
N SER A 184 -16.02 0.76 20.72
CA SER A 184 -17.47 0.56 20.57
C SER A 184 -18.24 1.73 21.20
N SER A 185 -19.34 2.11 20.56
CA SER A 185 -20.37 2.98 21.15
C SER A 185 -21.50 2.17 21.79
N SER A 186 -21.79 0.98 21.26
CA SER A 186 -22.71 0.01 21.85
C SER A 186 -22.35 -1.41 21.43
N VAL A 187 -22.65 -2.36 22.32
CA VAL A 187 -22.49 -3.80 22.09
C VAL A 187 -23.80 -4.47 22.48
N ALA A 188 -24.41 -5.17 21.52
CA ALA A 188 -25.64 -5.92 21.67
C ALA A 188 -25.40 -7.40 21.36
N SER A 189 -26.45 -8.22 21.44
CA SER A 189 -26.34 -9.66 21.18
C SER A 189 -26.04 -9.98 19.71
N TYR A 190 -26.61 -9.20 18.79
CA TYR A 190 -26.48 -9.45 17.34
C TYR A 190 -25.79 -8.31 16.60
N SER A 191 -25.30 -7.29 17.31
CA SER A 191 -24.65 -6.15 16.66
C SER A 191 -23.61 -5.47 17.55
N VAL A 192 -22.64 -4.82 16.90
CA VAL A 192 -21.64 -3.96 17.53
C VAL A 192 -21.59 -2.65 16.74
N SER A 193 -21.76 -1.54 17.43
CA SER A 193 -21.56 -0.21 16.84
C SER A 193 -20.19 0.33 17.23
N LEU A 194 -19.41 0.72 16.23
CA LEU A 194 -18.05 1.23 16.36
C LEU A 194 -18.03 2.73 16.06
N THR A 195 -17.13 3.44 16.73
CA THR A 195 -16.80 4.83 16.46
C THR A 195 -15.30 5.05 16.58
N TRP A 196 -14.78 5.97 15.78
CA TRP A 196 -13.38 6.37 15.79
C TRP A 196 -13.25 7.87 15.56
N GLY A 197 -12.06 8.40 15.84
CA GLY A 197 -11.67 9.76 15.48
C GLY A 197 -11.03 9.80 14.10
N LYS A 198 -11.16 10.95 13.43
CA LYS A 198 -10.45 11.23 12.18
C LYS A 198 -8.94 11.06 12.38
N PRO A 199 -8.23 10.54 11.37
CA PRO A 199 -6.77 10.49 11.38
C PRO A 199 -6.18 11.91 11.39
N ASP A 200 -4.90 12.01 11.77
CA ASP A 200 -4.14 13.24 11.49
C ASP A 200 -4.06 13.47 9.98
N GLU A 201 -3.91 14.73 9.56
CA GLU A 201 -3.92 15.12 8.14
C GLU A 201 -5.15 14.63 7.37
N TYR A 202 -6.30 14.55 8.05
CA TYR A 202 -7.57 14.12 7.46
C TYR A 202 -7.89 14.86 6.16
N LYS A 203 -8.36 14.10 5.17
CA LYS A 203 -8.86 14.62 3.90
C LYS A 203 -10.32 14.19 3.72
N THR A 204 -11.14 15.08 3.19
CA THR A 204 -12.57 14.83 2.93
C THR A 204 -12.83 13.72 1.92
N SER A 205 -11.83 13.36 1.12
CA SER A 205 -11.87 12.25 0.16
C SER A 205 -11.62 10.87 0.79
N TYR A 206 -11.32 10.79 2.08
CA TYR A 206 -11.06 9.51 2.74
C TYR A 206 -12.36 8.71 2.95
N SER A 207 -12.22 7.39 2.93
CA SER A 207 -13.22 6.43 3.39
C SER A 207 -12.58 5.46 4.38
N TYR A 208 -13.38 4.68 5.08
CA TYR A 208 -12.92 3.74 6.11
C TYR A 208 -13.40 2.34 5.76
N ARG A 209 -12.49 1.38 5.71
CA ARG A 209 -12.84 -0.03 5.56
C ARG A 209 -12.84 -0.69 6.93
N VAL A 210 -13.96 -1.32 7.26
CA VAL A 210 -14.14 -2.08 8.50
C VAL A 210 -14.18 -3.56 8.15
N GLN A 211 -13.17 -4.29 8.59
CA GLN A 211 -13.09 -5.73 8.48
C GLN A 211 -13.44 -6.36 9.82
N THR A 212 -14.38 -7.32 9.81
CA THR A 212 -14.82 -8.04 11.00
C THR A 212 -14.36 -9.48 10.93
N ASN A 213 -13.60 -9.91 11.92
CA ASN A 213 -13.11 -11.28 12.04
C ASN A 213 -13.69 -11.95 13.29
N VAL A 214 -14.01 -13.24 13.22
CA VAL A 214 -14.25 -14.05 14.42
C VAL A 214 -12.90 -14.26 15.13
N SER A 215 -12.78 -13.84 16.39
CA SER A 215 -11.49 -13.86 17.09
C SER A 215 -10.96 -15.28 17.34
N SER A 216 -11.85 -16.25 17.55
CA SER A 216 -11.48 -17.65 17.85
C SER A 216 -10.90 -18.41 16.66
N SER A 217 -11.35 -18.11 15.44
CA SER A 217 -10.92 -18.80 14.20
C SER A 217 -10.11 -17.92 13.26
N ALA A 218 -9.95 -16.62 13.57
CA ALA A 218 -9.39 -15.60 12.71
C ALA A 218 -10.05 -15.52 11.31
N THR A 219 -11.29 -16.01 11.19
CA THR A 219 -12.03 -16.02 9.91
C THR A 219 -12.65 -14.66 9.66
N MET A 220 -12.40 -14.07 8.48
CA MET A 220 -13.07 -12.85 8.04
C MET A 220 -14.53 -13.13 7.70
N LEU A 221 -15.44 -12.40 8.33
CA LEU A 221 -16.89 -12.50 8.08
C LEU A 221 -17.38 -11.39 7.17
N TYR A 222 -17.07 -10.15 7.53
CA TYR A 222 -17.59 -8.96 6.85
C TYR A 222 -16.44 -8.04 6.47
N ASN A 223 -16.65 -7.33 5.36
CA ASN A 223 -15.74 -6.30 4.89
C ASN A 223 -16.58 -5.18 4.27
N THR A 224 -16.75 -4.09 5.01
CA THR A 224 -17.60 -2.97 4.61
C THR A 224 -16.79 -1.69 4.50
N THR A 225 -17.23 -0.76 3.65
CA THR A 225 -16.61 0.57 3.53
C THR A 225 -17.64 1.64 3.85
N VAL A 226 -17.28 2.57 4.71
CA VAL A 226 -18.11 3.69 5.15
C VAL A 226 -17.36 5.01 4.98
N THR A 227 -18.07 6.13 4.86
CA THR A 227 -17.48 7.47 4.79
C THR A 227 -17.59 8.23 6.11
N SER A 228 -18.48 7.79 7.02
CA SER A 228 -18.63 8.31 8.37
C SER A 228 -17.60 7.71 9.33
N GLU A 229 -17.29 8.42 10.42
CA GLU A 229 -16.42 7.96 11.52
C GLU A 229 -17.09 6.93 12.46
N SER A 230 -18.02 6.15 11.93
CA SER A 230 -18.76 5.11 12.64
C SER A 230 -19.28 4.06 11.68
N ALA A 231 -19.44 2.84 12.18
CA ALA A 231 -20.10 1.74 11.49
C ALA A 231 -20.83 0.85 12.50
N THR A 232 -21.99 0.34 12.12
CA THR A 232 -22.72 -0.69 12.87
C THR A 232 -22.63 -2.00 12.10
N ILE A 233 -22.07 -3.02 12.75
CA ILE A 233 -21.99 -4.38 12.21
C ILE A 233 -23.13 -5.19 12.82
N MET A 234 -23.97 -5.75 11.96
CA MET A 234 -25.14 -6.55 12.35
C MET A 234 -24.89 -8.03 12.08
N ASP A 235 -25.92 -8.85 12.36
CA ASP A 235 -25.96 -10.29 12.09
C ASP A 235 -24.81 -11.06 12.75
N LEU A 236 -24.37 -10.59 13.92
CA LEU A 236 -23.36 -11.24 14.74
C LEU A 236 -23.99 -12.34 15.62
N THR A 237 -23.19 -13.35 15.97
CA THR A 237 -23.60 -14.42 16.87
C THR A 237 -23.51 -13.94 18.32
N PRO A 238 -24.57 -14.09 19.15
CA PRO A 238 -24.52 -13.76 20.57
C PRO A 238 -23.45 -14.53 21.34
N GLY A 239 -22.75 -13.86 22.25
CA GLY A 239 -21.71 -14.45 23.08
C GLY A 239 -20.39 -14.74 22.36
N GLU A 240 -20.26 -14.46 21.06
CA GLU A 240 -19.02 -14.69 20.31
C GLU A 240 -18.09 -13.47 20.38
N THR A 241 -16.77 -13.71 20.34
CA THR A 241 -15.78 -12.64 20.35
C THR A 241 -15.38 -12.27 18.93
N TYR A 242 -15.42 -10.97 18.63
CA TYR A 242 -15.07 -10.41 17.32
C TYR A 242 -13.93 -9.42 17.43
N THR A 243 -13.05 -9.46 16.42
CA THR A 243 -11.99 -8.48 16.21
C THR A 243 -12.34 -7.63 15.00
N PHE A 244 -12.44 -6.33 15.20
CA PHE A 244 -12.71 -5.33 14.17
C PHE A 244 -11.40 -4.64 13.79
N LEU A 245 -11.09 -4.57 12.50
CA LEU A 245 -9.94 -3.86 11.95
C LEU A 245 -10.45 -2.70 11.10
N VAL A 246 -10.09 -1.48 11.47
CA VAL A 246 -10.46 -0.27 10.73
C VAL A 246 -9.25 0.30 10.01
N TYR A 247 -9.38 0.44 8.69
CA TYR A 247 -8.37 1.00 7.79
C TYR A 247 -8.86 2.35 7.27
N THR A 248 -8.00 3.37 7.28
CA THR A 248 -8.24 4.58 6.49
C THR A 248 -7.88 4.30 5.04
N ARG A 249 -8.73 4.68 4.09
CA ARG A 249 -8.50 4.58 2.65
C ARG A 249 -8.28 5.94 2.03
N ALA A 250 -7.27 6.06 1.16
CA ALA A 250 -7.06 7.23 0.33
C ALA A 250 -8.15 7.36 -0.75
N ALA A 251 -8.11 8.45 -1.53
CA ALA A 251 -9.11 8.74 -2.54
C ALA A 251 -9.18 7.71 -3.68
N ASP A 252 -8.12 6.93 -3.89
CA ASP A 252 -8.08 5.82 -4.86
C ASP A 252 -8.81 4.56 -4.37
N THR A 253 -9.27 4.52 -3.11
CA THR A 253 -9.93 3.39 -2.44
C THR A 253 -9.10 2.10 -2.35
N ILE A 254 -7.84 2.14 -2.78
CA ILE A 254 -6.91 1.01 -2.84
C ILE A 254 -5.80 1.18 -1.81
N THR A 255 -5.26 2.40 -1.68
CA THR A 255 -4.17 2.68 -0.76
C THR A 255 -4.71 2.83 0.66
N GLU A 256 -4.27 1.95 1.57
CA GLU A 256 -4.78 1.88 2.93
C GLU A 256 -3.70 2.19 3.97
N SER A 257 -4.15 2.68 5.12
CA SER A 257 -3.32 2.76 6.32
C SER A 257 -3.01 1.37 6.87
N ASP A 258 -2.11 1.28 7.84
CA ASP A 258 -2.10 0.12 8.72
C ASP A 258 -3.39 0.11 9.58
N PRO A 259 -3.93 -1.05 9.97
CA PRO A 259 -5.21 -1.12 10.67
C PRO A 259 -5.09 -0.71 12.14
N VAL A 260 -6.18 -0.16 12.67
CA VAL A 260 -6.42 -0.11 14.12
C VAL A 260 -7.38 -1.22 14.49
N SER A 261 -7.02 -2.00 15.51
CA SER A 261 -7.82 -3.14 15.97
C SER A 261 -8.62 -2.79 17.22
N TYR A 262 -9.81 -3.39 17.32
CA TYR A 262 -10.64 -3.39 18.52
C TYR A 262 -11.32 -4.75 18.67
N THR A 263 -11.29 -5.33 19.86
CA THR A 263 -11.87 -6.65 20.13
C THR A 263 -12.91 -6.56 21.23
N THR A 264 -14.07 -7.16 21.02
CA THR A 264 -15.14 -7.27 22.03
C THR A 264 -15.97 -8.53 21.81
N CYS A 265 -16.62 -9.03 22.86
CA CYS A 265 -17.65 -10.06 22.76
C CYS A 265 -19.04 -9.44 22.65
N THR A 266 -19.91 -10.04 21.83
CA THR A 266 -21.34 -9.70 21.79
C THR A 266 -22.02 -10.15 23.08
N VAL A 267 -23.10 -9.47 23.45
CA VAL A 267 -23.86 -9.83 24.66
C VAL A 267 -24.45 -11.24 24.48
N PRO A 268 -24.16 -12.21 25.35
CA PRO A 268 -24.72 -13.55 25.25
C PRO A 268 -26.25 -13.52 25.24
N GLY A 269 -26.87 -14.50 24.60
CA GLY A 269 -28.32 -14.60 24.62
C GLY A 269 -28.85 -14.76 26.05
N GLN A 270 -29.96 -14.09 26.34
CA GLN A 270 -30.63 -14.21 27.64
C GLN A 270 -31.42 -15.53 27.69
N VAL A 271 -31.30 -16.29 28.78
CA VAL A 271 -32.11 -17.52 28.94
C VAL A 271 -33.60 -17.19 28.96
N SER A 272 -34.43 -18.10 28.48
CA SER A 272 -35.89 -17.96 28.46
C SER A 272 -36.58 -19.13 29.17
N SER A 273 -37.88 -18.98 29.44
CA SER A 273 -38.71 -20.05 30.01
C SER A 273 -38.16 -20.63 31.32
N ILE A 274 -37.72 -19.77 32.24
CA ILE A 274 -37.29 -20.21 33.57
C ILE A 274 -38.51 -20.77 34.30
N SER A 275 -38.42 -22.03 34.70
CA SER A 275 -39.45 -22.73 35.48
C SER A 275 -38.88 -23.22 36.80
N LEU A 276 -39.62 -22.98 37.88
CA LEU A 276 -39.27 -23.38 39.23
C LEU A 276 -40.19 -24.54 39.66
N ASN A 277 -39.59 -25.62 40.18
CA ASN A 277 -40.31 -26.82 40.61
C ASN A 277 -39.69 -27.33 41.92
N ASN A 278 -40.49 -27.53 42.97
CA ASN A 278 -39.99 -28.13 44.21
C ASN A 278 -39.96 -29.67 44.17
N TYR A 279 -40.50 -30.31 43.13
CA TYR A 279 -40.57 -31.78 42.97
C TYR A 279 -41.04 -32.53 44.25
N LYS A 280 -41.97 -31.94 45.02
CA LYS A 280 -42.44 -32.45 46.33
C LYS A 280 -41.37 -32.49 47.44
N SER A 281 -40.23 -31.83 47.27
CA SER A 281 -39.27 -31.53 48.34
C SER A 281 -39.73 -30.28 49.10
N VAL A 282 -39.38 -30.23 50.39
CA VAL A 282 -39.66 -29.10 51.30
C VAL A 282 -38.45 -28.17 51.48
N ASP A 283 -37.28 -28.58 50.99
CA ASP A 283 -35.98 -27.95 51.26
C ASP A 283 -35.11 -27.82 50.01
N SER A 284 -35.66 -28.05 48.81
CA SER A 284 -34.93 -27.89 47.56
C SER A 284 -35.81 -27.31 46.46
N LEU A 285 -35.16 -26.57 45.54
CA LEU A 285 -35.81 -25.98 44.37
C LEU A 285 -35.08 -26.43 43.11
N GLY A 286 -35.82 -27.09 42.23
CA GLY A 286 -35.41 -27.41 40.86
C GLY A 286 -35.67 -26.23 39.94
N ILE A 287 -34.65 -25.83 39.20
CA ILE A 287 -34.64 -24.66 38.33
C ILE A 287 -34.27 -25.14 36.93
N ASN A 288 -35.17 -24.97 35.96
CA ASN A 288 -34.92 -25.32 34.56
C ASN A 288 -35.11 -24.10 33.67
N TRP A 289 -34.40 -24.01 32.55
CA TRP A 289 -34.54 -22.94 31.56
C TRP A 289 -34.28 -23.45 30.14
N THR A 290 -34.65 -22.65 29.15
CA THR A 290 -34.31 -22.90 27.74
C THR A 290 -32.96 -22.27 27.41
N LYS A 291 -32.07 -23.04 26.77
CA LYS A 291 -30.77 -22.56 26.29
C LYS A 291 -30.99 -21.42 25.27
N PRO A 292 -30.31 -20.27 25.44
CA PRO A 292 -30.40 -19.17 24.49
C PRO A 292 -29.58 -19.45 23.21
N GLU A 293 -29.87 -18.69 22.16
CA GLU A 293 -29.08 -18.72 20.91
C GLU A 293 -27.65 -18.21 21.10
N GLY A 294 -26.77 -18.63 20.20
CA GLY A 294 -25.37 -18.23 20.18
C GLY A 294 -24.47 -19.09 21.06
N LYS A 295 -23.33 -18.53 21.40
CA LYS A 295 -22.30 -19.20 22.19
C LYS A 295 -22.59 -19.05 23.68
N VAL A 296 -22.52 -20.17 24.38
CA VAL A 296 -22.70 -20.25 25.83
C VAL A 296 -21.65 -21.21 26.37
N ASP A 297 -20.83 -20.73 27.29
CA ASP A 297 -19.81 -21.54 27.95
C ASP A 297 -20.37 -22.20 29.21
N ASN A 298 -21.11 -21.45 30.03
CA ASN A 298 -21.82 -21.95 31.21
C ASN A 298 -22.93 -20.98 31.67
N TYR A 299 -23.68 -21.40 32.70
CA TYR A 299 -24.67 -20.59 33.40
C TYR A 299 -24.26 -20.39 34.85
N THR A 300 -24.55 -19.22 35.40
CA THR A 300 -24.50 -18.95 36.84
C THR A 300 -25.91 -18.71 37.35
N VAL A 301 -26.38 -19.58 38.24
CA VAL A 301 -27.71 -19.50 38.85
C VAL A 301 -27.55 -18.90 40.23
N SER A 302 -28.19 -17.76 40.46
CA SER A 302 -28.22 -17.07 41.76
C SER A 302 -29.62 -17.13 42.33
N LEU A 303 -29.72 -17.66 43.55
CA LEU A 303 -30.93 -17.77 44.33
C LEU A 303 -30.79 -16.86 45.56
N THR A 304 -31.78 -16.00 45.78
CA THR A 304 -31.80 -15.01 46.87
C THR A 304 -33.13 -15.07 47.63
N GLY A 305 -33.09 -14.87 48.94
CA GLY A 305 -34.23 -15.03 49.82
C GLY A 305 -33.76 -15.16 51.26
N ALA A 306 -34.33 -16.08 52.03
CA ALA A 306 -33.87 -16.36 53.40
C ALA A 306 -32.45 -16.96 53.47
N VAL A 307 -32.01 -17.58 52.38
CA VAL A 307 -30.64 -18.07 52.15
C VAL A 307 -30.24 -17.64 50.74
N THR A 308 -28.96 -17.30 50.56
CA THR A 308 -28.39 -17.01 49.24
C THR A 308 -27.53 -18.17 48.77
N ASN A 309 -27.74 -18.61 47.53
CA ASN A 309 -26.91 -19.64 46.91
C ASN A 309 -26.53 -19.20 45.48
N THR A 310 -25.31 -19.51 45.06
CA THR A 310 -24.86 -19.30 43.68
C THR A 310 -24.19 -20.57 43.19
N THR A 311 -24.68 -21.11 42.08
CA THR A 311 -24.17 -22.36 41.50
C THR A 311 -23.87 -22.17 40.02
N GLN A 312 -22.73 -22.70 39.56
CA GLN A 312 -22.39 -22.73 38.14
C GLN A 312 -22.69 -24.10 37.54
N THR A 313 -23.21 -24.12 36.31
CA THR A 313 -23.52 -25.36 35.59
C THR A 313 -23.42 -25.16 34.09
N THR A 314 -23.09 -26.22 33.35
CA THR A 314 -23.18 -26.24 31.87
C THR A 314 -24.51 -26.82 31.39
N ALA A 315 -25.28 -27.46 32.27
CA ALA A 315 -26.61 -27.96 31.98
C ALA A 315 -27.66 -26.84 32.02
N THR A 316 -28.81 -27.06 31.39
CA THR A 316 -29.95 -26.12 31.39
C THR A 316 -30.90 -26.33 32.59
N GLN A 317 -30.39 -26.97 33.64
CA GLN A 317 -31.11 -27.25 34.88
C GLN A 317 -30.16 -27.36 36.06
N VAL A 318 -30.65 -27.01 37.25
CA VAL A 318 -29.96 -27.23 38.53
C VAL A 318 -30.97 -27.44 39.65
N THR A 319 -30.62 -28.24 40.65
CA THR A 319 -31.40 -28.34 41.89
C THR A 319 -30.57 -27.75 43.03
N ILE A 320 -31.14 -26.78 43.75
CA ILE A 320 -30.50 -26.13 44.90
C ILE A 320 -31.13 -26.71 46.19
N PRO A 321 -30.39 -27.53 46.97
CA PRO A 321 -30.86 -28.05 48.25
C PRO A 321 -30.58 -27.07 49.41
N GLY A 322 -31.13 -27.38 50.59
CA GLY A 322 -30.87 -26.65 51.84
C GLY A 322 -31.65 -25.35 52.00
N LEU A 323 -32.82 -25.26 51.39
CA LEU A 323 -33.74 -24.13 51.49
C LEU A 323 -34.66 -24.26 52.72
N LEU A 324 -35.13 -23.12 53.23
CA LEU A 324 -36.07 -23.08 54.33
C LEU A 324 -37.51 -23.20 53.78
N PRO A 325 -38.35 -24.14 54.29
CA PRO A 325 -39.73 -24.28 53.84
C PRO A 325 -40.56 -23.01 54.13
N GLY A 326 -41.55 -22.73 53.28
CA GLY A 326 -42.49 -21.61 53.41
C GLY A 326 -41.87 -20.24 53.15
N ARG A 327 -40.73 -20.19 52.44
CA ARG A 327 -40.01 -18.93 52.14
C ARG A 327 -40.02 -18.68 50.64
N GLU A 328 -40.14 -17.40 50.29
CA GLU A 328 -40.03 -16.96 48.91
C GLU A 328 -38.56 -16.82 48.50
N TYR A 329 -38.24 -17.33 47.33
CA TYR A 329 -36.92 -17.27 46.74
C TYR A 329 -36.99 -16.67 45.34
N THR A 330 -36.11 -15.71 45.08
CA THR A 330 -35.91 -15.10 43.77
C THR A 330 -34.71 -15.75 43.08
N VAL A 331 -34.93 -16.25 41.87
CA VAL A 331 -33.92 -16.89 41.03
C VAL A 331 -33.60 -16.02 39.82
N THR A 332 -32.31 -15.82 39.57
CA THR A 332 -31.79 -15.26 38.32
C THR A 332 -30.78 -16.21 37.72
N VAL A 333 -30.86 -16.42 36.41
CA VAL A 333 -29.89 -17.20 35.63
C VAL A 333 -29.09 -16.27 34.73
N GLN A 334 -27.77 -16.28 34.88
CA GLN A 334 -26.82 -15.54 34.05
C GLN A 334 -26.20 -16.47 33.02
N THR A 335 -26.34 -16.12 31.73
CA THR A 335 -25.60 -16.75 30.63
C THR A 335 -24.19 -16.18 30.58
N ASN A 336 -23.16 -17.03 30.57
CA ASN A 336 -21.77 -16.61 30.43
C ASN A 336 -21.16 -17.11 29.11
N SER A 337 -20.42 -16.24 28.42
CA SER A 337 -19.60 -16.60 27.27
C SER A 337 -18.31 -15.76 27.26
N GLY A 338 -17.17 -16.41 27.49
CA GLY A 338 -15.89 -15.76 27.72
C GLY A 338 -15.95 -14.78 28.88
N THR A 339 -15.65 -13.51 28.60
CA THR A 339 -15.72 -12.41 29.57
C THR A 339 -17.07 -11.67 29.56
N CYS A 340 -17.96 -11.99 28.62
CA CYS A 340 -19.28 -11.38 28.54
C CYS A 340 -20.32 -12.23 29.27
N SER A 341 -21.34 -11.56 29.80
CA SER A 341 -22.45 -12.20 30.48
C SER A 341 -23.75 -11.46 30.27
N GLN A 342 -24.88 -12.16 30.43
CA GLN A 342 -26.21 -11.57 30.38
C GLN A 342 -27.12 -12.24 31.42
N ILE A 343 -27.79 -11.42 32.24
CA ILE A 343 -28.67 -11.89 33.32
C ILE A 343 -30.13 -11.92 32.84
N SER A 344 -30.87 -12.95 33.22
CA SER A 344 -32.32 -13.06 33.00
C SER A 344 -33.14 -12.13 33.89
N ALA A 345 -34.42 -11.95 33.55
CA ALA A 345 -35.38 -11.38 34.49
C ALA A 345 -35.53 -12.30 35.72
N PRO A 346 -35.69 -11.76 36.94
CA PRO A 346 -35.88 -12.56 38.14
C PRO A 346 -37.22 -13.31 38.11
N VAL A 347 -37.21 -14.55 38.60
CA VAL A 347 -38.43 -15.35 38.81
C VAL A 347 -38.51 -15.74 40.27
N THR A 348 -39.68 -15.55 40.88
CA THR A 348 -39.94 -15.81 42.30
C THR A 348 -40.85 -17.01 42.49
N GLU A 349 -40.54 -17.87 43.46
CA GLU A 349 -41.39 -18.98 43.89
C GLU A 349 -41.25 -19.20 45.40
N ALA A 350 -42.31 -19.68 46.05
CA ALA A 350 -42.26 -20.10 47.46
C ALA A 350 -41.96 -21.60 47.57
N THR A 351 -41.07 -21.98 48.50
CA THR A 351 -40.80 -23.39 48.86
C THR A 351 -41.80 -23.95 49.86
#